data_AF-A0ABD3KTU8-F1
#
_entry.id   AF-A0ABD3KTU8-F1
#
_cell.length_a   1.000
_cell.length_b   1.000
_cell.length_c   1.000
_cell.angle_alpha   90.00
_cell.angle_beta   90.00
_cell.angle_gamma   90.00
#
_symmetry.space_group_name_H-M   'P 1'
#
loop_
_entity.id
_entity.type
_entity.pdbx_description
1 polymer ?
#
loop_
_entity_poly.entity_id
_entity_poly.type
_entity_poly.pdbx_seq_one_letter_code
_entity_poly.pdbx_strand_id
1 'polypeptide(L)'
;MELRRASARPCDGCRSAKAAEFCEADAAFLCLACDAGVHGANKLASSHKRAWVCEACERTPAAFACRADAAAPCVACDVDGHSPTPSPAATWESL
;
A
#
# COMPACT_ATOMS: atom_id res chain seq x y z
N MET A 1 -16.48 11.61 -12.54
CA MET A 1 -16.62 10.32 -11.85
C MET A 1 -16.07 10.50 -10.45
N GLU A 2 -16.92 10.90 -9.50
CA GLU A 2 -16.51 10.95 -8.09
C GLU A 2 -16.35 9.51 -7.60
N LEU A 3 -15.09 9.05 -7.58
CA LEU A 3 -14.74 7.77 -6.98
C LEU A 3 -15.19 7.84 -5.53
N ARG A 4 -16.29 7.17 -5.21
CA ARG A 4 -16.71 6.89 -3.83
C ARG A 4 -15.49 6.27 -3.15
N ARG A 5 -14.79 7.07 -2.33
CA ARG A 5 -13.83 6.56 -1.34
C ARG A 5 -14.61 5.58 -0.48
N ALA A 6 -14.58 4.30 -0.82
CA ALA A 6 -15.18 3.32 0.06
C ALA A 6 -14.36 3.29 1.36
N SER A 7 -15.01 2.93 2.47
CA SER A 7 -14.41 3.00 3.81
C SER A 7 -13.12 2.18 3.90
N ALA A 8 -12.08 2.79 4.47
CA ALA A 8 -10.79 2.14 4.73
C ALA A 8 -10.97 0.79 5.43
N ARG A 9 -10.12 -0.20 5.10
CA ARG A 9 -10.07 -1.47 5.81
C ARG A 9 -9.65 -1.22 7.26
N PRO A 10 -10.44 -1.64 8.26
CA PRO A 10 -10.03 -1.53 9.65
C PRO A 10 -8.89 -2.52 9.96
N CYS A 11 -8.05 -2.17 10.93
CA CYS A 11 -7.05 -3.05 11.49
C CYS A 11 -7.73 -4.26 12.17
N ASP A 12 -7.30 -5.48 11.84
CA ASP A 12 -7.83 -6.72 12.40
C ASP A 12 -7.47 -6.88 13.89
N GLY A 13 -6.38 -6.25 14.35
CA GLY A 13 -5.95 -6.27 15.76
C GLY A 13 -6.77 -5.33 16.65
N CYS A 14 -6.68 -4.01 16.41
CA CYS A 14 -7.31 -3.01 17.28
C CYS A 14 -8.71 -2.59 16.85
N ARG A 15 -9.11 -2.83 15.59
CA ARG A 15 -10.40 -2.43 14.99
C ARG A 15 -10.75 -0.93 15.06
N SER A 16 -9.83 -0.09 15.55
CA SER A 16 -10.02 1.35 15.74
C SER A 16 -9.26 2.22 14.75
N ALA A 17 -8.19 1.69 14.14
CA ALA A 17 -7.38 2.38 13.15
C ALA A 17 -7.55 1.75 11.77
N LYS A 18 -7.25 2.50 10.72
CA LYS A 18 -7.12 1.95 9.36
C LYS A 18 -5.90 1.04 9.28
N ALA A 19 -6.02 -0.03 8.50
CA ALA A 19 -4.89 -0.88 8.16
C ALA A 19 -3.92 -0.13 7.24
N ALA A 20 -2.63 -0.35 7.47
CA ALA A 20 -1.54 0.21 6.68
C ALA A 20 -0.72 -0.89 6.00
N GLU A 21 -0.63 -2.07 6.63
CA GLU A 21 0.13 -3.21 6.12
C GLU A 21 -0.75 -4.48 6.13
N PHE A 22 -0.43 -5.40 5.22
CA PHE A 22 -0.96 -6.74 5.16
C PHE A 22 0.17 -7.73 5.39
N CYS A 23 -0.02 -8.64 6.35
CA CYS A 23 0.89 -9.76 6.60
C CYS A 23 0.41 -10.99 5.83
N GLU A 24 1.26 -11.54 4.96
CA GLU A 24 0.93 -12.73 4.18
C GLU A 24 0.85 -13.99 5.06
N ALA A 25 1.72 -14.11 6.06
CA ALA A 25 1.80 -15.30 6.92
C ALA A 25 0.58 -15.42 7.83
N ASP A 26 0.09 -14.30 8.37
CA ASP A 26 -1.05 -14.25 9.29
C ASP A 26 -2.38 -13.95 8.56
N ALA A 27 -2.33 -13.69 7.25
CA ALA A 27 -3.45 -13.23 6.44
C ALA A 27 -4.23 -12.06 7.08
N ALA A 28 -3.50 -11.11 7.68
CA ALA A 28 -4.05 -10.07 8.55
C ALA A 28 -3.71 -8.66 8.07
N PHE A 29 -4.68 -7.75 8.17
CA PHE A 29 -4.52 -6.32 7.92
C PHE A 29 -4.25 -5.59 9.24
N LEU A 30 -3.07 -4.97 9.36
CA LEU A 30 -2.63 -4.33 10.60
C LEU A 30 -2.35 -2.84 10.38
N CYS A 31 -2.62 -2.05 11.41
CA CYS A 31 -2.07 -0.70 11.50
C CYS A 31 -0.61 -0.77 11.98
N LEU A 32 0.18 0.29 11.74
CA LEU A 32 1.61 0.32 12.08
C LEU A 32 1.90 0.01 13.57
N ALA A 33 1.01 0.40 14.48
CA ALA A 33 1.18 0.11 15.90
C ALA A 33 0.98 -1.38 16.22
N CYS A 34 -0.04 -2.01 15.62
CA CYS A 34 -0.27 -3.45 15.78
C CYS A 34 0.80 -4.27 15.04
N ASP A 35 1.25 -3.81 13.87
CA ASP A 35 2.35 -4.42 13.13
C ASP A 35 3.62 -4.48 13.97
N ALA A 36 4.04 -3.35 14.55
CA ALA A 36 5.21 -3.29 15.42
C ALA A 36 5.08 -4.22 16.64
N GLY A 37 3.87 -4.38 17.18
CA GLY A 37 3.60 -5.31 18.28
C GLY A 37 3.72 -6.78 17.89
N VAL A 38 3.23 -7.16 16.71
CA VAL A 38 3.26 -8.55 16.22
C VAL A 38 4.64 -8.91 15.68
N HIS A 39 5.16 -8.11 14.76
CA HIS A 39 6.39 -8.41 14.03
C HIS A 39 7.65 -7.92 14.74
N GLY A 40 7.54 -7.02 15.73
CA GLY A 40 8.66 -6.63 16.59
C GLY A 40 8.88 -7.56 17.78
N ALA A 41 7.94 -8.44 18.10
CA ALA A 41 8.01 -9.28 19.31
C ALA A 41 9.08 -10.38 19.25
N ASN A 42 9.35 -10.95 18.07
CA ASN A 42 10.35 -12.00 17.92
C ASN A 42 10.86 -12.10 16.46
N LYS A 43 12.04 -12.74 16.28
CA LYS A 43 12.70 -12.90 14.97
C LYS A 43 11.87 -13.69 13.95
N LEU A 44 11.04 -14.64 14.39
CA LEU A 44 10.19 -15.44 13.50
C LEU A 44 9.11 -14.54 12.88
N ALA A 45 8.41 -13.78 13.71
CA ALA A 45 7.41 -12.81 13.27
C ALA A 45 8.03 -11.70 12.42
N SER A 46 9.22 -11.18 12.77
CA SER A 46 9.91 -10.17 11.94
C SER A 46 10.22 -10.66 10.52
N SER A 47 10.26 -11.97 10.29
CA SER A 47 10.51 -12.57 8.97
C SER A 47 9.24 -12.71 8.12
N HIS A 48 8.06 -12.39 8.65
CA HIS A 48 6.82 -12.44 7.88
C HIS A 48 6.88 -11.43 6.72
N LYS A 49 6.46 -11.87 5.53
CA LYS A 49 6.35 -10.98 4.38
C LYS A 49 5.19 -10.02 4.59
N ARG A 50 5.47 -8.74 4.41
CA ARG A 50 4.52 -7.64 4.57
C ARG A 50 4.42 -6.84 3.28
N ALA A 51 3.21 -6.42 2.95
CA ALA A 51 2.93 -5.51 1.86
C ALA A 51 2.14 -4.31 2.39
N TRP A 52 2.37 -3.12 1.81
CA TRP A 52 1.54 -1.96 2.11
C TRP A 52 0.10 -2.19 1.65
N VAL A 53 -0.87 -1.56 2.30
CA VAL A 53 -2.25 -1.50 1.80
C VAL A 53 -2.34 -0.41 0.74
N CYS A 54 -3.11 -0.67 -0.32
CA CYS A 54 -3.28 0.27 -1.42
C CYS A 54 -3.81 1.61 -0.93
N GLU A 55 -3.11 2.70 -1.22
CA GLU A 55 -3.50 4.04 -0.77
C GLU A 55 -4.74 4.60 -1.48
N ALA A 56 -5.02 4.13 -2.70
CA ALA A 56 -6.16 4.59 -3.50
C ALA A 56 -7.48 3.98 -3.00
N CYS A 57 -7.51 2.68 -2.74
CA CYS A 57 -8.72 1.98 -2.31
C CYS A 57 -8.75 1.66 -0.81
N GLU A 58 -7.61 1.74 -0.12
CA GLU A 58 -7.42 1.47 1.32
C GLU A 58 -7.96 0.09 1.75
N ARG A 59 -7.97 -0.91 0.85
CA ARG A 59 -8.65 -2.20 1.08
C ARG A 59 -7.86 -3.45 0.79
N THR A 60 -6.98 -3.39 -0.19
CA THR A 60 -6.25 -4.56 -0.69
C THR A 60 -4.76 -4.34 -0.53
N PRO A 61 -3.96 -5.40 -0.35
CA PRO A 61 -2.51 -5.27 -0.42
C PRO A 61 -2.10 -4.65 -1.76
N ALA A 62 -1.11 -3.78 -1.70
CA ALA A 62 -0.42 -3.25 -2.85
C ALA A 62 0.26 -4.40 -3.58
N ALA A 63 0.16 -4.41 -4.90
CA ALA A 63 0.78 -5.45 -5.70
C ALA A 63 2.27 -5.14 -5.95
N PHE A 64 2.62 -3.86 -5.94
CA PHE A 64 3.96 -3.37 -6.15
C PHE A 64 4.13 -2.02 -5.45
N ALA A 65 5.35 -1.74 -5.02
CA ALA A 65 5.75 -0.40 -4.59
C ALA A 65 6.45 0.28 -5.78
N CYS A 66 5.82 1.28 -6.36
CA CYS A 66 6.43 2.08 -7.41
C CYS A 66 7.52 2.96 -6.78
N ARG A 67 8.78 2.72 -7.15
CA ARG A 67 9.92 3.53 -6.66
C ARG A 67 9.93 4.96 -7.17
N ALA A 68 9.25 5.24 -8.29
CA ALA A 68 9.22 6.58 -8.89
C ALA A 68 8.31 7.53 -8.12
N ASP A 69 7.12 7.06 -7.72
CA ASP A 69 6.08 7.90 -7.11
C ASP A 69 5.90 7.64 -5.60
N ALA A 70 6.71 6.75 -5.02
CA ALA A 70 6.50 6.20 -3.67
C ALA A 70 5.09 5.63 -3.43
N ALA A 71 4.35 5.34 -4.51
CA ALA A 71 2.99 4.86 -4.47
C ALA A 71 2.97 3.34 -4.33
N ALA A 72 2.00 2.83 -3.57
CA ALA A 72 1.77 1.40 -3.41
C ALA A 72 0.35 1.01 -3.89
N PRO A 73 0.02 1.06 -5.20
CA PRO A 73 -1.30 0.67 -5.66
C PRO A 73 -1.47 -0.86 -5.74
N CYS A 74 -2.72 -1.32 -5.66
CA CYS A 74 -3.07 -2.71 -5.96
C CYS A 74 -3.27 -2.90 -7.47
N VAL A 75 -3.29 -4.16 -7.93
CA VAL A 75 -3.49 -4.48 -9.36
C VAL A 75 -4.69 -3.76 -9.96
N ALA A 76 -5.80 -3.65 -9.23
CA ALA A 76 -7.02 -2.99 -9.73
C ALA A 76 -6.90 -1.46 -9.80
N CYS A 77 -6.08 -0.84 -8.95
CA CYS A 77 -5.84 0.61 -8.98
C CYS A 77 -4.65 0.98 -9.86
N ASP A 78 -3.79 0.02 -10.22
CA ASP A 78 -2.69 0.19 -11.17
C ASP A 78 -3.18 0.51 -12.58
N VAL A 79 -4.22 -0.21 -13.02
CA VAL A 79 -4.77 -0.11 -14.39
C VAL A 79 -5.37 1.26 -14.72
N ASP A 80 -5.63 2.10 -13.71
CA ASP A 80 -6.15 3.47 -13.84
C ASP A 80 -5.11 4.55 -13.46
N GLY A 81 -3.90 4.16 -13.03
CA GLY A 81 -3.16 4.97 -12.06
C GLY A 81 -1.88 5.67 -12.51
N HIS A 82 -1.26 5.33 -13.65
CA HIS A 82 0.03 5.92 -14.01
C HIS A 82 0.10 6.29 -15.50
N SER A 83 -0.37 7.49 -15.85
CA SER A 83 0.41 8.26 -16.82
C SER A 83 1.70 8.60 -16.10
N PRO A 84 2.90 8.22 -16.59
CA PRO A 84 4.12 8.82 -16.06
C PRO A 84 3.91 10.32 -16.11
N THR A 85 4.06 11.02 -14.99
CA THR A 85 4.24 12.47 -15.07
C THR A 85 5.44 12.66 -16.00
N PRO A 86 5.31 13.31 -17.17
CA PRO A 86 6.51 13.66 -17.92
C PRO A 86 7.31 14.54 -16.98
N SER A 87 8.46 14.05 -16.53
CA SER A 87 9.45 14.89 -15.88
C SER A 87 9.71 16.07 -16.83
N PRO A 88 9.81 17.32 -16.35
CA PRO A 88 10.15 18.46 -17.21
C PRO A 88 11.62 18.42 -17.68
N ALA A 89 12.20 17.24 -17.87
CA ALA A 89 13.62 17.03 -18.17
C ALA A 89 13.78 16.06 -19.36
N ALA A 90 13.19 16.40 -20.50
CA ALA A 90 13.60 15.86 -21.79
C ALA A 90 13.13 16.79 -22.93
N THR A 91 13.60 18.03 -22.95
CA THR A 91 13.65 18.81 -24.20
C THR A 91 14.80 18.25 -25.04
N TRP A 92 14.54 17.30 -25.94
CA TRP A 92 15.51 16.98 -27.01
C TRP A 92 14.94 16.93 -28.42
N GLU A 93 13.68 17.32 -28.64
CA GLU A 93 13.15 17.48 -30.00
C GLU A 93 12.89 18.95 -30.32
N SER A 94 13.87 19.57 -30.99
CA SER A 94 13.66 20.68 -31.94
C SER A 94 14.90 20.77 -32.83
N LEU A 95 14.72 20.27 -34.05
CA LEU A 95 15.32 20.68 -35.34
C LEU A 95 16.62 21.50 -35.30
#